data_AF-A0A0F6SGH4-F1
#
_entry.id   AF-A0A0F6SGH4-F1
#
_cell.length_a   1.000
_cell.length_b   1.000
_cell.length_c   1.000
_cell.angle_alpha   90.00
_cell.angle_beta   90.00
_cell.angle_gamma   90.00
#
_symmetry.space_group_name_H-M   'P 1'
#
loop_
_entity.id
_entity.type
_entity.pdbx_description
1 polymer ?
#
loop_
_entity_poly.entity_id
_entity_poly.type
_entity_poly.pdbx_seq_one_letter_code
_entity_poly.pdbx_strand_id
1 'polypeptide(L)'
;MASIEASVHEGGCSGDVLYRAVLRDGQAGMALPLLGRGTYGFRAHALDAECVIFAEGCVQVSLPAGDPHVLVVLDERTPSPACDSSACGGGGCQSADSGAPVTDSGAPDASESADSGAPDASPTIDASAPPLVPSNIPGDTLLAGTVDLVLREADGTIVIDTDAATIVRASDSADRRPDGLEDRLVPQLGTAPDLRVFVLRSLHVEEGADVRVIGAAALVFAVAGEAIVDGVIDVRGGRTTPEAAGAGGFAGGTALTRSGGGPGGGLADIAREDVGGGGGAHAGRGGAGGARGGVVGGAAGRAFGERALVPLVGGSGGGFGGGGDAGGVGGGGGGAVQISAARIRIGSRGGINAGGGGGRGGRSDDGGGGGGAGGAILLEALAIDVDGALAANGGGGGAGANVSVEGRAGQSGRLGSTEANGGDGAGEGTSGGDGAAGDRIDGEAGASASSSGLDNSGGGGGGGGRIHLRAASIDRDGATLSPAAGVTTASL
;
A
#
# COMPACT_ATOMS: atom_id res chain seq x y z
N MET A 1 4.00 -22.99 -19.78
CA MET A 1 4.22 -21.91 -18.80
C MET A 1 5.02 -20.84 -19.52
N ALA A 2 4.70 -19.57 -19.31
CA ALA A 2 5.48 -18.47 -19.88
C ALA A 2 6.82 -18.33 -19.13
N SER A 3 7.87 -17.93 -19.82
CA SER A 3 9.19 -17.65 -19.23
C SER A 3 9.79 -16.38 -19.81
N ILE A 4 10.69 -15.77 -19.07
CA ILE A 4 11.41 -14.57 -19.49
C ILE A 4 12.88 -14.93 -19.70
N GLU A 5 13.38 -14.76 -20.91
CA GLU A 5 14.82 -14.81 -21.18
C GLU A 5 15.41 -13.40 -21.01
N ALA A 6 16.21 -13.21 -19.97
CA ALA A 6 16.88 -11.95 -19.68
C ALA A 6 18.35 -12.02 -20.08
N SER A 7 18.89 -10.95 -20.67
CA SER A 7 20.29 -10.83 -21.06
C SER A 7 20.89 -9.46 -20.75
N VAL A 8 22.19 -9.45 -20.44
CA VAL A 8 22.98 -8.22 -20.30
C VAL A 8 23.98 -8.14 -21.44
N HIS A 9 24.04 -6.97 -22.07
CA HIS A 9 24.85 -6.69 -23.24
C HIS A 9 25.91 -5.62 -22.92
N GLU A 10 27.15 -5.82 -23.37
CA GLU A 10 28.21 -4.81 -23.29
C GLU A 10 28.10 -3.80 -24.43
N GLY A 11 28.11 -2.50 -24.12
CA GLY A 11 28.02 -1.44 -25.13
C GLY A 11 26.59 -1.04 -25.51
N GLY A 12 25.58 -1.49 -24.74
CA GLY A 12 24.17 -1.12 -24.95
C GLY A 12 23.33 -2.24 -25.54
N CYS A 13 22.08 -1.94 -25.93
CA CYS A 13 21.06 -2.92 -26.32
C CYS A 13 21.38 -3.76 -27.58
N SER A 14 22.34 -3.32 -28.39
CA SER A 14 22.82 -4.04 -29.57
C SER A 14 24.24 -4.60 -29.38
N GLY A 15 24.71 -4.59 -28.13
CA GLY A 15 26.03 -5.03 -27.74
C GLY A 15 26.19 -6.54 -27.63
N ASP A 16 27.40 -6.98 -27.30
CA ASP A 16 27.72 -8.39 -27.11
C ASP A 16 27.09 -8.92 -25.81
N VAL A 17 26.48 -10.11 -25.87
CA VAL A 17 25.83 -10.74 -24.70
C VAL A 17 26.90 -11.17 -23.70
N LEU A 18 26.89 -10.58 -22.51
CA LEU A 18 27.75 -10.95 -21.39
C LEU A 18 27.12 -12.04 -20.53
N TYR A 19 25.82 -11.88 -20.24
CA TYR A 19 25.08 -12.77 -19.34
C TYR A 19 23.71 -13.06 -19.91
N ARG A 20 23.19 -14.25 -19.61
CA ARG A 20 21.87 -14.71 -20.00
C ARG A 20 21.30 -15.59 -18.91
N ALA A 21 20.02 -15.40 -18.59
CA ALA A 21 19.28 -16.24 -17.68
C ALA A 21 17.85 -16.45 -18.19
N VAL A 22 17.27 -17.60 -17.88
CA VAL A 22 15.86 -17.88 -18.11
C VAL A 22 15.17 -17.83 -16.75
N LEU A 23 14.21 -16.92 -16.62
CA LEU A 23 13.41 -16.72 -15.42
C LEU A 23 12.03 -17.34 -15.66
N ARG A 24 11.59 -18.15 -14.70
CA ARG A 24 10.23 -18.68 -14.66
C ARG A 24 9.44 -17.98 -13.56
N ASP A 25 8.12 -18.13 -13.62
CA ASP A 25 7.21 -17.59 -12.62
C ASP A 25 7.66 -17.98 -11.20
N GLY A 26 7.72 -16.99 -10.30
CA GLY A 26 8.17 -17.16 -8.92
C GLY A 26 9.68 -17.32 -8.69
N GLN A 27 10.54 -17.29 -9.72
CA GLN A 27 12.00 -17.34 -9.51
C GLN A 27 12.61 -15.96 -9.25
N ALA A 28 13.56 -15.90 -8.31
CA ALA A 28 14.38 -14.70 -8.09
C ALA A 28 15.18 -14.33 -9.35
N GLY A 29 15.41 -13.03 -9.55
CA GLY A 29 16.10 -12.47 -10.72
C GLY A 29 17.53 -12.99 -10.93
N MET A 30 18.11 -12.66 -12.08
CA MET A 30 19.47 -13.07 -12.46
C MET A 30 20.52 -12.53 -11.47
N ALA A 31 21.27 -13.43 -10.83
CA ALA A 31 22.42 -13.06 -10.00
C ALA A 31 23.57 -12.58 -10.90
N LEU A 32 23.67 -11.26 -11.09
CA LEU A 32 24.72 -10.65 -11.91
C LEU A 32 26.00 -10.44 -11.09
N PRO A 33 27.17 -10.83 -11.63
CA PRO A 33 28.46 -10.36 -11.11
C PRO A 33 28.55 -8.84 -11.18
N LEU A 34 29.44 -8.27 -10.36
CA LEU A 34 29.65 -6.81 -10.31
C LEU A 34 30.14 -6.30 -11.67
N LEU A 35 29.31 -5.48 -12.34
CA LEU A 35 29.63 -4.91 -13.64
C LEU A 35 30.61 -3.75 -13.49
N GLY A 36 31.56 -3.64 -14.43
CA GLY A 36 32.52 -2.54 -14.48
C GLY A 36 31.89 -1.20 -14.84
N ARG A 37 32.70 -0.14 -14.91
CA ARG A 37 32.25 1.13 -15.49
C ARG A 37 32.08 0.97 -16.99
N GLY A 38 30.95 1.39 -17.54
CA GLY A 38 30.64 1.21 -18.95
C GLY A 38 29.16 1.43 -19.25
N THR A 39 28.81 1.31 -20.53
CA THR A 39 27.41 1.33 -20.98
C THR A 39 26.96 -0.12 -21.18
N TYR A 40 25.82 -0.48 -20.59
CA TYR A 40 25.27 -1.83 -20.67
C TYR A 40 23.83 -1.79 -21.17
N GLY A 41 23.43 -2.80 -21.94
CA GLY A 41 22.04 -3.03 -22.36
C GLY A 41 21.43 -4.16 -21.56
N PHE A 42 20.35 -3.90 -20.84
CA PHE A 42 19.57 -4.91 -20.12
C PHE A 42 18.36 -5.24 -20.98
N ARG A 43 18.32 -6.44 -21.53
CA ARG A 43 17.30 -6.89 -22.48
C ARG A 43 16.53 -8.06 -21.89
N ALA A 44 15.24 -8.17 -22.22
CA ALA A 44 14.47 -9.35 -21.89
C ALA A 44 13.43 -9.67 -22.97
N HIS A 45 13.14 -10.97 -23.13
CA HIS A 45 12.16 -11.55 -24.05
C HIS A 45 11.18 -12.38 -23.24
N ALA A 46 9.87 -12.22 -23.46
CA ALA A 46 8.85 -13.09 -22.91
C ALA A 46 8.45 -14.15 -23.94
N LEU A 47 8.54 -15.42 -23.53
CA LEU A 47 8.26 -16.61 -24.33
C LEU A 47 7.05 -17.35 -23.78
N ASP A 48 6.22 -17.90 -24.67
CA ASP A 48 5.14 -18.82 -24.31
C ASP A 48 5.62 -20.28 -24.19
N ALA A 49 4.69 -21.22 -24.02
CA ALA A 49 5.02 -22.65 -23.86
C ALA A 49 5.64 -23.27 -25.12
N GLU A 50 5.39 -22.64 -26.27
CA GLU A 50 5.85 -23.01 -27.61
C GLU A 50 7.15 -22.26 -28.00
N CYS A 51 7.78 -21.54 -27.05
CA CYS A 51 8.98 -20.74 -27.25
C CYS A 51 8.82 -19.64 -28.31
N VAL A 52 7.61 -19.10 -28.43
CA VAL A 52 7.32 -17.94 -29.27
C VAL A 52 7.47 -16.68 -28.44
N ILE A 53 8.30 -15.75 -28.93
CA ILE A 53 8.48 -14.44 -28.30
C ILE A 53 7.24 -13.60 -28.59
N PHE A 54 6.52 -13.20 -27.55
CA PHE A 54 5.33 -12.34 -27.69
C PHE A 54 5.54 -10.94 -27.09
N ALA A 55 6.59 -10.71 -26.31
CA ALA A 55 6.99 -9.37 -25.87
C ALA A 55 8.51 -9.24 -25.72
N GLU A 56 9.06 -8.04 -25.94
CA GLU A 56 10.46 -7.73 -25.65
C GLU A 56 10.67 -6.32 -25.12
N GLY A 57 11.78 -6.10 -24.45
CA GLY A 57 12.20 -4.79 -24.00
C GLY A 57 13.72 -4.71 -23.86
N CYS A 58 14.26 -3.50 -23.97
CA CYS A 58 15.65 -3.26 -23.61
C CYS A 58 15.85 -1.86 -23.04
N VAL A 59 16.64 -1.76 -21.97
CA VAL A 59 17.04 -0.50 -21.35
C VAL A 59 18.56 -0.38 -21.30
N GLN A 60 19.06 0.78 -21.71
CA GLN A 60 20.49 1.09 -21.68
C GLN A 60 20.84 1.90 -20.43
N VAL A 61 21.84 1.45 -19.69
CA VAL A 61 22.31 2.09 -18.45
C VAL A 61 23.81 2.30 -18.50
N SER A 62 24.24 3.51 -18.12
CA SER A 62 25.65 3.86 -17.97
C SER A 62 26.05 3.74 -16.50
N LEU A 63 27.02 2.86 -16.21
CA LEU A 63 27.52 2.64 -14.86
C LEU A 63 28.77 3.50 -14.57
N PRO A 64 28.87 4.08 -13.35
CA PRO A 64 27.97 3.90 -12.21
C PRO A 64 26.66 4.69 -12.35
N ALA A 65 25.52 4.04 -12.13
CA ALA A 65 24.22 4.67 -12.07
C ALA A 65 23.87 5.08 -10.63
N GLY A 66 23.00 6.07 -10.48
CA GLY A 66 22.49 6.49 -9.16
C GLY A 66 21.49 5.50 -8.57
N ASP A 67 20.83 4.69 -9.41
CA ASP A 67 19.93 3.61 -9.01
C ASP A 67 20.64 2.27 -9.24
N PRO A 68 20.74 1.39 -8.21
CA PRO A 68 21.28 0.04 -8.37
C PRO A 68 20.36 -0.92 -9.13
N HIS A 69 19.13 -0.52 -9.48
CA HIS A 69 18.17 -1.34 -10.21
C HIS A 69 17.97 -0.86 -11.65
N VAL A 70 17.66 -1.81 -12.54
CA VAL A 70 17.34 -1.54 -13.95
C VAL A 70 15.99 -2.15 -14.28
N LEU A 71 15.00 -1.29 -14.55
CA LEU A 71 13.68 -1.72 -15.01
C LEU A 71 13.71 -1.93 -16.53
N VAL A 72 13.33 -3.13 -16.99
CA VAL A 72 13.13 -3.42 -18.42
C VAL A 72 11.65 -3.68 -18.65
N VAL A 73 10.96 -2.73 -19.28
CA VAL A 73 9.54 -2.90 -19.66
C VAL A 73 9.48 -3.68 -20.97
N LEU A 74 8.65 -4.72 -21.01
CA LEU A 74 8.45 -5.54 -22.22
C LEU A 74 7.22 -5.05 -22.96
N ASP A 75 7.40 -4.62 -24.20
CA ASP A 75 6.30 -4.24 -25.09
C ASP A 75 5.86 -5.46 -25.90
N GLU A 76 4.54 -5.64 -26.05
CA GLU A 76 3.95 -6.70 -26.86
C GLU A 76 4.36 -6.55 -28.33
N ARG A 77 4.64 -7.67 -29.00
CA ARG A 77 5.06 -7.70 -30.40
C ARG A 77 4.36 -8.79 -31.19
N THR A 78 4.53 -8.72 -32.51
CA THR A 78 4.12 -9.80 -33.41
C THR A 78 4.86 -11.08 -33.03
N PRO A 79 4.15 -12.18 -32.71
CA PRO A 79 4.76 -13.41 -32.23
C PRO A 79 5.75 -14.00 -33.24
N SER A 80 6.96 -14.33 -32.78
CA SER A 80 7.99 -14.98 -33.61
C SER A 80 8.70 -16.11 -32.87
N PRO A 81 8.95 -17.26 -33.50
CA PRO A 81 9.62 -18.38 -32.84
C PRO A 81 11.06 -18.01 -32.45
N ALA A 82 11.43 -18.25 -31.18
CA ALA A 82 12.78 -18.01 -30.67
C ALA A 82 13.79 -19.07 -31.13
N CYS A 83 13.33 -20.30 -31.37
CA CYS A 83 14.11 -21.45 -31.83
C CYS A 83 13.23 -22.45 -32.57
N ASP A 84 13.85 -23.48 -33.17
CA ASP A 84 13.12 -24.59 -33.78
C ASP A 84 12.24 -25.30 -32.74
N SER A 85 11.05 -25.72 -33.16
CA SER A 85 10.07 -26.38 -32.27
C SER A 85 10.61 -27.66 -31.62
N SER A 86 11.60 -28.32 -32.24
CA SER A 86 12.27 -29.50 -31.69
C SER A 86 13.30 -29.18 -30.60
N ALA A 87 13.70 -27.90 -30.45
CA ALA A 87 14.61 -27.41 -29.43
C ALA A 87 13.88 -26.66 -28.30
N CYS A 88 12.55 -26.56 -28.37
CA CYS A 88 11.74 -25.93 -27.34
C CYS A 88 11.38 -26.93 -26.23
N GLY A 89 11.80 -26.64 -25.00
CA GLY A 89 11.47 -27.44 -23.82
C GLY A 89 10.94 -26.57 -22.70
N GLY A 90 9.61 -26.51 -22.54
CA GLY A 90 8.96 -25.83 -21.42
C GLY A 90 9.21 -24.32 -21.36
N GLY A 91 9.13 -23.63 -22.51
CA GLY A 91 9.34 -22.17 -22.64
C GLY A 91 10.79 -21.71 -22.82
N GLY A 92 11.77 -22.62 -22.75
CA GLY A 92 13.18 -22.32 -23.00
C GLY A 92 13.73 -23.04 -24.23
N CYS A 93 14.59 -22.35 -24.99
CA CYS A 93 15.36 -22.96 -26.08
C CYS A 93 16.55 -23.73 -25.51
N GLN A 94 16.59 -25.04 -25.74
CA GLN A 94 17.71 -25.89 -25.34
C GLN A 94 18.78 -25.86 -26.43
N SER A 95 20.03 -25.55 -26.07
CA SER A 95 21.17 -25.76 -26.96
C SER A 95 21.44 -27.26 -27.10
N ALA A 96 21.54 -27.75 -28.33
CA ALA A 96 21.96 -29.12 -28.60
C ALA A 96 23.44 -29.31 -28.21
N ASP A 97 23.70 -29.83 -27.01
CA ASP A 97 24.99 -30.49 -26.71
C ASP A 97 24.83 -31.62 -25.66
N SER A 98 24.92 -32.84 -26.18
CA SER A 98 25.51 -34.09 -25.67
C SER A 98 25.48 -34.44 -24.16
N GLY A 99 24.55 -35.32 -23.77
CA GLY A 99 24.68 -36.12 -22.55
C GLY A 99 23.43 -36.95 -22.24
N ALA A 100 23.28 -38.09 -22.91
CA ALA A 100 22.14 -38.99 -22.73
C ALA A 100 21.99 -39.49 -21.27
N PRO A 101 20.80 -39.47 -20.66
CA PRO A 101 20.55 -40.21 -19.43
C PRO A 101 20.25 -41.67 -19.79
N VAL A 102 21.05 -42.57 -19.22
CA VAL A 102 20.79 -44.01 -19.20
C VAL A 102 19.56 -44.26 -18.33
N THR A 103 18.54 -44.86 -18.92
CA THR A 103 17.37 -45.41 -18.24
C THR A 103 17.75 -46.71 -17.53
N ASP A 104 17.54 -46.79 -16.22
CA ASP A 104 17.39 -48.08 -15.53
C ASP A 104 15.97 -48.17 -14.97
N SER A 105 15.29 -49.22 -15.37
CA SER A 105 13.90 -49.54 -15.10
C SER A 105 13.87 -50.68 -14.09
N GLY A 106 13.39 -50.40 -12.88
CA GLY A 106 13.14 -51.41 -11.86
C GLY A 106 11.99 -51.01 -10.93
N ALA A 107 10.91 -51.78 -10.99
CA ALA A 107 9.87 -51.87 -9.97
C ALA A 107 9.18 -53.24 -10.14
N PRO A 108 8.44 -53.78 -9.15
CA PRO A 108 8.45 -53.53 -7.70
C PRO A 108 8.55 -54.85 -6.89
N ASP A 109 8.62 -54.79 -5.56
CA ASP A 109 8.18 -55.89 -4.69
C ASP A 109 7.59 -55.33 -3.37
N ALA A 110 6.53 -56.00 -2.91
CA ALA A 110 5.64 -55.61 -1.83
C ALA A 110 6.09 -56.07 -0.42
N SER A 111 5.63 -55.40 0.64
CA SER A 111 4.84 -56.03 1.73
C SER A 111 4.57 -55.10 2.95
N GLU A 112 3.30 -55.09 3.35
CA GLU A 112 2.70 -55.17 4.71
C GLU A 112 2.90 -54.11 5.83
N SER A 113 1.75 -53.50 6.15
CA SER A 113 1.08 -53.19 7.44
C SER A 113 1.85 -53.12 8.77
N ALA A 114 1.58 -52.04 9.52
CA ALA A 114 1.23 -52.10 10.94
C ALA A 114 0.38 -50.89 11.38
N ASP A 115 -0.65 -51.20 12.16
CA ASP A 115 -1.62 -50.34 12.85
C ASP A 115 -1.06 -49.86 14.20
N SER A 116 -1.32 -48.60 14.56
CA SER A 116 -1.58 -48.19 15.96
C SER A 116 -2.20 -46.79 16.06
N GLY A 117 -3.50 -46.75 16.37
CA GLY A 117 -4.20 -45.91 17.37
C GLY A 117 -3.86 -44.41 17.57
N ALA A 118 -4.92 -43.59 17.49
CA ALA A 118 -4.98 -42.13 17.71
C ALA A 118 -4.64 -41.65 19.15
N PRO A 119 -4.44 -40.32 19.32
CA PRO A 119 -5.48 -39.52 19.97
C PRO A 119 -5.78 -38.16 19.31
N ASP A 120 -6.94 -37.59 19.64
CA ASP A 120 -7.48 -36.29 19.21
C ASP A 120 -6.49 -35.11 19.40
N ALA A 121 -6.37 -34.24 18.38
CA ALA A 121 -6.49 -32.77 18.48
C ALA A 121 -6.05 -32.02 17.20
N SER A 122 -6.85 -31.02 16.83
CA SER A 122 -6.65 -29.95 15.82
C SER A 122 -7.04 -30.29 14.38
N PRO A 123 -7.74 -29.40 13.65
CA PRO A 123 -7.98 -29.59 12.22
C PRO A 123 -6.62 -29.60 11.53
N THR A 124 -6.25 -30.75 10.98
CA THR A 124 -5.05 -30.89 10.17
C THR A 124 -5.21 -29.98 8.95
N ILE A 125 -4.32 -28.99 8.84
CA ILE A 125 -4.07 -28.29 7.58
C ILE A 125 -3.75 -29.37 6.55
N ASP A 126 -4.57 -29.44 5.50
CA ASP A 126 -4.35 -30.36 4.39
C ASP A 126 -2.99 -30.04 3.75
N ALA A 127 -2.00 -30.91 3.95
CA ALA A 127 -0.65 -30.75 3.43
C ALA A 127 -0.58 -30.81 1.88
N SER A 128 -1.74 -30.96 1.21
CA SER A 128 -1.86 -30.88 -0.25
C SER A 128 -2.35 -29.52 -0.78
N ALA A 129 -2.76 -28.59 0.10
CA ALA A 129 -3.05 -27.21 -0.31
C ALA A 129 -1.72 -26.48 -0.62
N PRO A 130 -1.62 -25.75 -1.76
CA PRO A 130 -0.44 -24.95 -2.02
C PRO A 130 -0.19 -23.95 -0.88
N PRO A 131 1.08 -23.63 -0.59
CA PRO A 131 1.39 -22.67 0.45
C PRO A 131 0.91 -21.28 0.03
N LEU A 132 0.31 -20.53 0.97
CA LEU A 132 -0.03 -19.12 0.77
C LEU A 132 1.22 -18.35 0.32
N VAL A 133 1.16 -17.76 -0.87
CA VAL A 133 2.17 -16.82 -1.36
C VAL A 133 1.63 -15.39 -1.19
N PRO A 134 2.18 -14.59 -0.26
CA PRO A 134 1.80 -13.19 -0.10
C PRO A 134 2.03 -12.39 -1.39
N SER A 135 1.21 -11.37 -1.62
CA SER A 135 1.25 -10.63 -2.88
C SER A 135 2.42 -9.65 -2.99
N ASN A 136 2.90 -9.10 -1.87
CA ASN A 136 3.94 -8.05 -1.86
C ASN A 136 5.29 -8.50 -1.27
N ILE A 137 5.40 -9.74 -0.77
CA ILE A 137 6.65 -10.28 -0.20
C ILE A 137 6.90 -11.71 -0.70
N PRO A 138 8.16 -12.18 -0.76
CA PRO A 138 8.47 -13.57 -1.15
C PRO A 138 7.75 -14.61 -0.27
N GLY A 139 7.26 -15.70 -0.87
CA GLY A 139 6.45 -16.73 -0.19
C GLY A 139 7.15 -17.44 0.96
N ASP A 140 8.47 -17.62 0.88
CA ASP A 140 9.30 -18.21 1.94
C ASP A 140 9.38 -17.33 3.20
N THR A 141 9.02 -16.05 3.10
CA THR A 141 9.03 -15.10 4.24
C THR A 141 8.08 -15.54 5.35
N LEU A 142 6.94 -16.14 5.04
CA LEU A 142 5.99 -16.62 6.06
C LEU A 142 6.57 -17.77 6.90
N LEU A 143 7.42 -18.61 6.31
CA LEU A 143 7.96 -19.81 6.97
C LEU A 143 9.16 -19.52 7.86
N ALA A 144 9.73 -18.31 7.77
CA ALA A 144 10.90 -17.91 8.57
C ALA A 144 10.54 -17.42 9.99
N GLY A 145 9.26 -17.18 10.28
CA GLY A 145 8.82 -16.65 11.56
C GLY A 145 8.94 -17.64 12.72
N THR A 146 9.75 -17.29 13.73
CA THR A 146 9.99 -18.16 14.91
C THR A 146 9.57 -17.55 16.24
N VAL A 147 9.28 -16.25 16.29
CA VAL A 147 8.97 -15.51 17.52
C VAL A 147 7.53 -15.00 17.57
N ASP A 148 6.95 -14.92 18.76
CA ASP A 148 5.61 -14.36 18.95
C ASP A 148 5.71 -12.87 19.29
N LEU A 149 4.86 -12.06 18.67
CA LEU A 149 4.67 -10.66 19.05
C LEU A 149 3.30 -10.49 19.72
N VAL A 150 3.32 -10.07 20.98
CA VAL A 150 2.11 -9.72 21.73
C VAL A 150 2.18 -8.25 22.11
N LEU A 151 1.25 -7.46 21.57
CA LEU A 151 1.09 -6.03 21.84
C LEU A 151 -0.03 -5.88 22.88
N ARG A 152 0.34 -5.51 24.10
CA ARG A 152 -0.53 -5.64 25.28
C ARG A 152 -1.29 -4.36 25.62
N GLU A 153 -2.49 -4.51 26.17
CA GLU A 153 -3.25 -3.38 26.76
C GLU A 153 -2.44 -2.66 27.84
N ALA A 154 -1.73 -3.44 28.67
CA ALA A 154 -0.92 -2.92 29.78
C ALA A 154 0.24 -2.02 29.33
N ASP A 155 0.56 -2.00 28.03
CA ASP A 155 1.55 -1.10 27.45
C ASP A 155 0.94 0.23 26.99
N GLY A 156 -0.39 0.39 27.00
CA GLY A 156 -1.06 1.59 26.49
C GLY A 156 -0.80 1.79 25.00
N THR A 157 -0.42 3.02 24.60
CA THR A 157 -0.06 3.28 23.19
C THR A 157 1.32 2.70 22.88
N ILE A 158 1.37 1.84 21.87
CA ILE A 158 2.59 1.25 21.31
C ILE A 158 2.86 1.93 19.97
N VAL A 159 4.10 2.35 19.73
CA VAL A 159 4.52 2.96 18.46
C VAL A 159 5.40 1.99 17.70
N ILE A 160 4.98 1.66 16.49
CA ILE A 160 5.81 1.00 15.48
C ILE A 160 6.34 2.06 14.53
N ASP A 161 7.66 2.20 14.47
CA ASP A 161 8.33 3.07 13.50
C ASP A 161 8.88 2.20 12.36
N THR A 162 8.31 2.35 11.17
CA THR A 162 8.68 1.54 10.00
C THR A 162 10.04 1.90 9.43
N ASP A 163 10.52 3.13 9.66
CA ASP A 163 11.80 3.59 9.15
C ASP A 163 12.93 3.11 10.07
N ALA A 164 12.72 3.24 11.38
CA ALA A 164 13.68 2.81 12.39
C ALA A 164 13.57 1.31 12.77
N ALA A 165 12.53 0.62 12.31
CA ALA A 165 12.21 -0.77 12.66
C ALA A 165 12.08 -1.01 14.18
N THR A 166 11.50 -0.05 14.90
CA THR A 166 11.32 -0.13 16.36
C THR A 166 9.87 -0.40 16.73
N ILE A 167 9.68 -1.05 17.88
CA ILE A 167 8.37 -1.26 18.52
C ILE A 167 8.53 -0.82 19.96
N VAL A 168 8.00 0.35 20.32
CA VAL A 168 8.25 0.96 21.64
C VAL A 168 6.96 1.39 22.32
N ARG A 169 6.97 1.38 23.64
CA ARG A 169 5.89 1.98 24.42
C ARG A 169 5.98 3.51 24.35
N ALA A 170 4.89 4.19 24.03
CA ALA A 170 4.90 5.64 23.83
C ALA A 170 5.23 6.45 25.11
N SER A 171 4.93 5.92 26.29
CA SER A 171 5.06 6.66 27.55
C SER A 171 6.50 6.80 28.06
N ASP A 172 7.35 5.81 27.78
CA ASP A 172 8.69 5.69 28.34
C ASP A 172 9.74 5.20 27.33
N SER A 173 9.35 5.01 26.07
CA SER A 173 10.18 4.44 24.99
C SER A 173 10.75 3.05 25.32
N ALA A 174 10.13 2.32 26.24
CA ALA A 174 10.55 0.96 26.56
C ALA A 174 10.36 0.06 25.34
N ASP A 175 11.41 -0.69 24.99
CA ASP A 175 11.38 -1.63 23.88
C ASP A 175 10.37 -2.75 24.14
N ARG A 176 9.55 -3.02 23.12
CA ARG A 176 8.52 -4.08 23.10
C ARG A 176 8.81 -5.12 22.02
N ARG A 177 9.94 -4.99 21.32
CA ARG A 177 10.40 -5.98 20.37
C ARG A 177 10.82 -7.25 21.11
N PRO A 178 10.30 -8.43 20.74
CA PRO A 178 10.79 -9.69 21.30
C PRO A 178 12.20 -10.00 20.77
N ASP A 179 13.02 -10.63 21.60
CA ASP A 179 14.34 -11.10 21.22
C ASP A 179 14.24 -12.04 20.02
N GLY A 180 15.06 -11.79 18.99
CA GLY A 180 15.07 -12.59 17.77
C GLY A 180 13.99 -12.25 16.74
N LEU A 181 13.21 -11.17 16.94
CA LEU A 181 12.33 -10.67 15.88
C LEU A 181 13.15 -10.31 14.64
N GLU A 182 12.83 -10.92 13.50
CA GLU A 182 13.37 -10.53 12.21
C GLU A 182 12.55 -9.39 11.59
N ASP A 183 13.23 -8.42 11.00
CA ASP A 183 12.61 -7.39 10.17
C ASP A 183 13.41 -7.15 8.89
N ARG A 184 12.72 -6.69 7.84
CA ARG A 184 13.31 -6.42 6.52
C ARG A 184 12.71 -5.15 5.93
N LEU A 185 13.54 -4.36 5.26
CA LEU A 185 13.08 -3.29 4.38
C LEU A 185 13.08 -3.83 2.95
N VAL A 186 11.90 -3.94 2.35
CA VAL A 186 11.71 -4.51 1.01
C VAL A 186 11.25 -3.42 0.06
N PRO A 187 12.06 -3.03 -0.94
CA PRO A 187 11.66 -2.05 -1.93
C PRO A 187 10.49 -2.55 -2.78
N GLN A 188 9.58 -1.65 -3.13
CA GLN A 188 8.51 -1.91 -4.09
C GLN A 188 8.84 -1.30 -5.46
N LEU A 189 8.15 -1.76 -6.50
CA LEU A 189 8.32 -1.23 -7.85
C LEU A 189 7.72 0.18 -8.00
N GLY A 190 8.31 0.98 -8.89
CA GLY A 190 7.80 2.30 -9.25
C GLY A 190 8.02 3.35 -8.16
N THR A 191 7.00 4.18 -7.91
CA THR A 191 7.04 5.23 -6.87
C THR A 191 6.31 4.82 -5.58
N ALA A 192 6.07 3.52 -5.40
CA ALA A 192 5.49 3.00 -4.17
C ALA A 192 6.49 3.10 -3.01
N PRO A 193 6.03 3.35 -1.78
CA PRO A 193 6.90 3.34 -0.61
C PRO A 193 7.50 1.95 -0.39
N ASP A 194 8.65 1.86 0.27
CA ASP A 194 9.19 0.56 0.68
C ASP A 194 8.26 -0.14 1.70
N LEU A 195 8.48 -1.44 1.93
CA LEU A 195 7.77 -2.22 2.94
C LEU A 195 8.69 -2.44 4.15
N ARG A 196 8.20 -2.14 5.35
CA ARG A 196 8.78 -2.69 6.58
C ARG A 196 8.08 -4.00 6.90
N VAL A 197 8.78 -5.11 6.72
CA VAL A 197 8.29 -6.46 6.97
C VAL A 197 8.77 -6.94 8.33
N PHE A 198 7.86 -7.25 9.25
CA PHE A 198 8.16 -7.99 10.48
C PHE A 198 7.76 -9.45 10.30
N VAL A 199 8.69 -10.36 10.59
CA VAL A 199 8.51 -11.80 10.37
C VAL A 199 8.28 -12.51 11.71
N LEU A 200 7.13 -13.15 11.85
CA LEU A 200 6.55 -13.59 13.13
C LEU A 200 6.08 -15.04 13.06
N ARG A 201 6.13 -15.75 14.19
CA ARG A 201 5.40 -17.01 14.36
C ARG A 201 3.91 -16.74 14.62
N SER A 202 3.59 -15.85 15.55
CA SER A 202 2.22 -15.37 15.79
C SER A 202 2.19 -13.88 16.10
N LEU A 203 1.07 -13.24 15.79
CA LEU A 203 0.77 -11.85 16.15
C LEU A 203 -0.47 -11.81 17.03
N HIS A 204 -0.42 -11.11 18.15
CA HIS A 204 -1.59 -10.82 18.96
C HIS A 204 -1.58 -9.34 19.40
N VAL A 205 -2.55 -8.57 18.94
CA VAL A 205 -2.86 -7.24 19.45
C VAL A 205 -4.01 -7.38 20.43
N GLU A 206 -3.72 -7.33 21.73
CA GLU A 206 -4.71 -7.55 22.78
C GLU A 206 -5.82 -6.48 22.73
N GLU A 207 -7.00 -6.85 23.21
CA GLU A 207 -8.10 -5.90 23.41
C GLU A 207 -7.63 -4.68 24.21
N GLY A 208 -7.97 -3.47 23.73
CA GLY A 208 -7.59 -2.21 24.38
C GLY A 208 -6.17 -1.72 24.06
N ALA A 209 -5.32 -2.52 23.40
CA ALA A 209 -4.05 -2.02 22.88
C ALA A 209 -4.27 -1.02 21.72
N ASP A 210 -3.55 0.12 21.75
CA ASP A 210 -3.51 1.12 20.66
C ASP A 210 -2.14 1.09 19.99
N VAL A 211 -2.07 0.51 18.81
CA VAL A 211 -0.83 0.38 18.03
C VAL A 211 -0.79 1.48 16.99
N ARG A 212 0.02 2.51 17.24
CA ARG A 212 0.30 3.58 16.30
C ARG A 212 1.44 3.20 15.37
N VAL A 213 1.22 3.35 14.07
CA VAL A 213 2.27 3.10 13.08
C VAL A 213 2.69 4.42 12.43
N ILE A 214 3.99 4.69 12.39
CA ILE A 214 4.60 5.87 11.77
C ILE A 214 5.76 5.47 10.86
N GLY A 215 6.20 6.40 10.03
CA GLY A 215 7.33 6.24 9.12
C GLY A 215 6.91 6.40 7.65
N ALA A 216 7.85 6.27 6.72
CA ALA A 216 7.61 6.38 5.29
C ALA A 216 7.25 5.03 4.65
N ALA A 217 7.79 3.92 5.17
CA ALA A 217 7.50 2.58 4.64
C ALA A 217 6.09 2.07 5.03
N ALA A 218 5.46 1.29 4.15
CA ALA A 218 4.22 0.58 4.47
C ALA A 218 4.49 -0.60 5.40
N LEU A 219 3.56 -0.88 6.32
CA LEU A 219 3.75 -1.95 7.32
C LEU A 219 3.31 -3.30 6.76
N VAL A 220 4.14 -4.32 6.93
CA VAL A 220 3.81 -5.72 6.61
C VAL A 220 4.09 -6.60 7.82
N PHE A 221 3.09 -7.36 8.25
CA PHE A 221 3.27 -8.50 9.14
C PHE A 221 3.23 -9.80 8.34
N ALA A 222 4.35 -10.52 8.31
CA ALA A 222 4.46 -11.86 7.74
C ALA A 222 4.43 -12.88 8.88
N VAL A 223 3.30 -13.55 9.06
CA VAL A 223 3.02 -14.38 10.24
C VAL A 223 2.90 -15.85 9.84
N ALA A 224 3.73 -16.73 10.39
CA ALA A 224 3.72 -18.16 10.05
C ALA A 224 2.41 -18.84 10.46
N GLY A 225 1.90 -18.49 11.65
CA GLY A 225 0.70 -19.05 12.25
C GLY A 225 -0.48 -18.08 12.22
N GLU A 226 -1.01 -17.77 13.41
CA GLU A 226 -2.21 -16.94 13.57
C GLU A 226 -1.86 -15.48 13.86
N ALA A 227 -2.61 -14.57 13.22
CA ALA A 227 -2.65 -13.15 13.53
C ALA A 227 -4.00 -12.76 14.11
N ILE A 228 -4.01 -12.35 15.38
CA ILE A 228 -5.18 -11.89 16.13
C ILE A 228 -5.09 -10.40 16.38
N VAL A 229 -6.13 -9.66 16.02
CA VAL A 229 -6.26 -8.23 16.29
C VAL A 229 -7.55 -7.98 17.07
N ASP A 230 -7.44 -7.92 18.40
CA ASP A 230 -8.53 -7.57 19.31
C ASP A 230 -8.46 -6.11 19.79
N GLY A 231 -7.29 -5.49 19.67
CA GLY A 231 -7.07 -4.04 19.81
C GLY A 231 -7.06 -3.30 18.46
N VAL A 232 -6.49 -2.09 18.41
CA VAL A 232 -6.49 -1.25 17.21
C VAL A 232 -5.09 -1.07 16.65
N ILE A 233 -4.95 -1.30 15.33
CA ILE A 233 -3.78 -0.86 14.55
C ILE A 233 -4.17 0.42 13.80
N ASP A 234 -3.57 1.54 14.17
CA ASP A 234 -3.84 2.87 13.61
C ASP A 234 -2.63 3.35 12.77
N VAL A 235 -2.80 3.27 11.45
CA VAL A 235 -1.85 3.73 10.41
C VAL A 235 -2.33 5.04 9.76
N ARG A 236 -3.21 5.82 10.43
CA ARG A 236 -3.79 7.03 9.83
C ARG A 236 -2.80 8.16 9.57
N GLY A 237 -3.15 8.98 8.58
CA GLY A 237 -2.57 10.31 8.40
C GLY A 237 -3.07 11.31 9.45
N GLY A 238 -2.32 12.39 9.64
CA GLY A 238 -2.71 13.51 10.49
C GLY A 238 -2.46 13.33 12.00
N ARG A 239 -1.79 12.25 12.45
CA ARG A 239 -1.63 11.96 13.89
C ARG A 239 -0.52 12.76 14.60
N THR A 240 0.55 13.18 13.94
CA THR A 240 1.62 14.02 14.55
C THR A 240 1.33 15.49 14.28
N THR A 241 1.11 15.82 13.02
CA THR A 241 0.66 17.12 12.52
C THR A 241 -0.41 16.88 11.46
N PRO A 242 -1.26 17.86 11.11
CA PRO A 242 -2.31 17.67 10.11
C PRO A 242 -1.80 17.11 8.77
N GLU A 243 -0.67 17.60 8.29
CA GLU A 243 -0.02 17.19 7.03
C GLU A 243 0.74 15.87 7.11
N ALA A 244 0.99 15.33 8.29
CA ALA A 244 1.79 14.12 8.42
C ALA A 244 1.11 12.92 7.77
N ALA A 245 1.84 12.21 6.92
CA ALA A 245 1.39 10.96 6.32
C ALA A 245 1.23 9.86 7.39
N GLY A 246 0.31 8.93 7.15
CA GLY A 246 0.38 7.60 7.76
C GLY A 246 1.53 6.78 7.15
N ALA A 247 1.92 5.68 7.81
CA ALA A 247 2.99 4.82 7.32
C ALA A 247 2.72 4.28 5.91
N GLY A 248 3.57 4.57 4.92
CA GLY A 248 3.32 4.24 3.51
C GLY A 248 2.34 5.17 2.77
N GLY A 249 1.86 6.24 3.41
CA GLY A 249 1.04 7.29 2.81
C GLY A 249 1.87 8.49 2.35
N PHE A 250 1.19 9.57 1.94
CA PHE A 250 1.85 10.80 1.49
C PHE A 250 1.41 12.03 2.27
N ALA A 251 2.34 12.98 2.43
CA ALA A 251 2.11 14.18 3.22
C ALA A 251 1.11 15.15 2.58
N GLY A 252 0.40 15.91 3.40
CA GLY A 252 -0.46 17.01 2.97
C GLY A 252 0.34 18.24 2.50
N GLY A 253 -0.33 19.11 1.75
CA GLY A 253 0.21 20.35 1.24
C GLY A 253 0.42 21.39 2.33
N THR A 254 1.59 22.02 2.33
CA THR A 254 1.97 23.11 3.25
C THR A 254 2.13 24.43 2.49
N ALA A 255 2.45 25.53 3.17
CA ALA A 255 2.78 26.78 2.49
C ALA A 255 3.98 26.64 1.52
N LEU A 256 4.88 25.68 1.78
CA LEU A 256 6.08 25.44 0.96
C LEU A 256 5.82 24.50 -0.22
N THR A 257 5.13 23.39 0.01
CA THR A 257 4.86 22.36 -1.01
C THR A 257 3.58 22.62 -1.80
N ARG A 258 2.65 23.35 -1.20
CA ARG A 258 1.33 23.75 -1.71
C ARG A 258 0.43 22.56 -2.03
N SER A 259 0.74 21.74 -3.02
CA SER A 259 -0.03 20.54 -3.32
C SER A 259 0.25 19.41 -2.34
N GLY A 260 -0.72 18.52 -2.14
CA GLY A 260 -0.52 17.27 -1.43
C GLY A 260 0.42 16.34 -2.17
N GLY A 261 1.18 15.54 -1.43
CA GLY A 261 2.07 14.52 -1.99
C GLY A 261 1.32 13.29 -2.48
N GLY A 262 1.99 12.50 -3.32
CA GLY A 262 1.51 11.22 -3.83
C GLY A 262 0.84 11.29 -5.20
N PRO A 263 0.58 10.14 -5.85
CA PRO A 263 0.05 10.07 -7.22
C PRO A 263 -1.33 10.71 -7.41
N GLY A 264 -2.10 10.81 -6.33
CA GLY A 264 -3.42 11.43 -6.27
C GLY A 264 -3.46 12.65 -5.36
N GLY A 265 -2.35 13.35 -5.19
CA GLY A 265 -2.29 14.55 -4.33
C GLY A 265 -3.33 15.61 -4.73
N GLY A 266 -4.02 16.17 -3.74
CA GLY A 266 -4.93 17.30 -3.96
C GLY A 266 -4.13 18.55 -4.34
N LEU A 267 -4.59 19.30 -5.34
CA LEU A 267 -3.88 20.50 -5.80
C LEU A 267 -4.24 21.69 -4.91
N ALA A 268 -3.28 22.60 -4.74
CA ALA A 268 -3.55 23.96 -4.28
C ALA A 268 -3.80 24.88 -5.48
N ASP A 269 -4.50 25.99 -5.26
CA ASP A 269 -4.52 27.07 -6.25
C ASP A 269 -3.12 27.68 -6.41
N ILE A 270 -2.77 28.06 -7.63
CA ILE A 270 -1.50 28.71 -7.98
C ILE A 270 -1.59 30.23 -7.95
N ALA A 271 -2.80 30.80 -8.00
CA ALA A 271 -3.01 32.25 -8.01
C ALA A 271 -2.91 32.89 -6.61
N ARG A 272 -2.88 32.08 -5.53
CA ARG A 272 -2.85 32.54 -4.13
C ARG A 272 -4.10 33.35 -3.75
N GLU A 273 -5.21 33.06 -4.40
CA GLU A 273 -6.52 33.61 -4.05
C GLU A 273 -7.14 32.76 -2.94
N ASP A 274 -8.09 33.30 -2.19
CA ASP A 274 -8.64 32.70 -0.95
C ASP A 274 -9.62 31.53 -1.19
N VAL A 275 -9.18 30.57 -2.01
CA VAL A 275 -9.91 29.40 -2.46
C VAL A 275 -9.52 28.14 -1.68
N GLY A 276 -10.35 27.11 -1.71
CA GLY A 276 -10.07 25.87 -0.98
C GLY A 276 -8.98 25.03 -1.64
N GLY A 277 -8.23 24.27 -0.84
CA GLY A 277 -7.34 23.22 -1.35
C GLY A 277 -8.14 21.98 -1.77
N GLY A 278 -7.70 21.29 -2.82
CA GLY A 278 -8.32 20.04 -3.26
C GLY A 278 -8.01 18.88 -2.29
N GLY A 279 -8.94 17.94 -2.14
CA GLY A 279 -8.74 16.72 -1.36
C GLY A 279 -7.82 15.73 -2.05
N GLY A 280 -7.06 14.96 -1.26
CA GLY A 280 -6.23 13.85 -1.75
C GLY A 280 -7.10 12.69 -2.22
N ALA A 281 -6.54 11.85 -3.09
CA ALA A 281 -7.20 10.65 -3.61
C ALA A 281 -6.49 9.35 -3.24
N HIS A 282 -7.21 8.25 -3.39
CA HIS A 282 -6.68 6.88 -3.50
C HIS A 282 -7.65 6.09 -4.38
N ALA A 283 -8.41 5.14 -3.85
CA ALA A 283 -9.39 4.37 -4.62
C ALA A 283 -10.47 5.24 -5.23
N GLY A 284 -10.94 6.22 -4.45
CA GLY A 284 -11.82 7.28 -4.90
C GLY A 284 -11.07 8.59 -5.09
N ARG A 285 -11.70 9.48 -5.85
CA ARG A 285 -11.22 10.84 -6.07
C ARG A 285 -11.39 11.66 -4.80
N GLY A 286 -10.52 12.66 -4.63
CA GLY A 286 -10.77 13.71 -3.64
C GLY A 286 -11.89 14.63 -4.11
N GLY A 287 -12.37 15.50 -3.21
CA GLY A 287 -13.22 16.63 -3.54
C GLY A 287 -12.41 17.80 -4.07
N ALA A 288 -12.98 18.62 -4.95
CA ALA A 288 -12.36 19.89 -5.31
C ALA A 288 -12.47 20.89 -4.14
N GLY A 289 -11.49 21.79 -4.02
CA GLY A 289 -11.63 22.93 -3.15
C GLY A 289 -12.69 23.89 -3.66
N GLY A 290 -13.37 24.59 -2.76
CA GLY A 290 -14.36 25.58 -3.12
C GLY A 290 -13.74 26.75 -3.90
N ALA A 291 -14.52 27.30 -4.83
CA ALA A 291 -14.15 28.45 -5.64
C ALA A 291 -14.52 29.77 -4.93
N ARG A 292 -13.83 30.85 -5.27
CA ARG A 292 -14.15 32.22 -4.82
C ARG A 292 -14.46 33.09 -6.04
N GLY A 293 -15.73 33.43 -6.20
CA GLY A 293 -16.18 34.16 -7.40
C GLY A 293 -15.82 33.43 -8.69
N GLY A 294 -14.97 34.05 -9.53
CA GLY A 294 -14.51 33.46 -10.78
C GLY A 294 -13.25 32.59 -10.67
N VAL A 295 -12.62 32.52 -9.49
CA VAL A 295 -11.37 31.78 -9.27
C VAL A 295 -11.69 30.36 -8.79
N VAL A 296 -11.24 29.37 -9.56
CA VAL A 296 -11.47 27.96 -9.26
C VAL A 296 -10.57 27.53 -8.09
N GLY A 297 -11.12 26.76 -7.16
CA GLY A 297 -10.34 26.16 -6.09
C GLY A 297 -9.36 25.09 -6.55
N GLY A 298 -8.57 24.59 -5.61
CA GLY A 298 -7.64 23.49 -5.82
C GLY A 298 -8.34 22.26 -6.40
N ALA A 299 -7.79 21.72 -7.49
CA ALA A 299 -8.38 20.55 -8.13
C ALA A 299 -8.30 19.30 -7.24
N ALA A 300 -9.33 18.47 -7.32
CA ALA A 300 -9.38 17.16 -6.70
C ALA A 300 -8.23 16.25 -7.15
N GLY A 301 -7.68 15.47 -6.21
CA GLY A 301 -6.80 14.36 -6.52
C GLY A 301 -7.47 13.33 -7.44
N ARG A 302 -6.69 12.76 -8.38
CA ARG A 302 -7.17 11.67 -9.25
C ARG A 302 -7.04 10.32 -8.54
N ALA A 303 -8.06 9.48 -8.66
CA ALA A 303 -8.01 8.13 -8.12
C ALA A 303 -6.84 7.32 -8.71
N PHE A 304 -6.19 6.50 -7.88
CA PHE A 304 -5.09 5.61 -8.22
C PHE A 304 -5.10 4.36 -7.32
N GLY A 305 -4.06 3.53 -7.46
CA GLY A 305 -3.83 2.35 -6.64
C GLY A 305 -4.58 1.14 -7.19
N GLU A 306 -3.87 0.01 -7.29
CA GLU A 306 -4.40 -1.22 -7.85
C GLU A 306 -5.42 -1.89 -6.93
N ARG A 307 -6.40 -2.58 -7.50
CA ARG A 307 -7.43 -3.29 -6.72
C ARG A 307 -6.85 -4.41 -5.85
N ALA A 308 -5.80 -5.06 -6.34
CA ALA A 308 -5.09 -6.12 -5.64
C ALA A 308 -4.10 -5.60 -4.57
N LEU A 309 -3.89 -4.28 -4.48
CA LEU A 309 -2.90 -3.67 -3.57
C LEU A 309 -1.47 -4.19 -3.81
N VAL A 310 -1.10 -4.33 -5.09
CA VAL A 310 0.26 -4.61 -5.56
C VAL A 310 0.64 -3.56 -6.61
N PRO A 311 1.55 -2.63 -6.32
CA PRO A 311 2.23 -2.44 -5.03
C PRO A 311 1.27 -1.95 -3.92
N LEU A 312 1.68 -2.15 -2.66
CA LEU A 312 0.98 -1.68 -1.47
C LEU A 312 1.30 -0.19 -1.21
N VAL A 313 0.34 0.69 -1.49
CA VAL A 313 0.53 2.15 -1.40
C VAL A 313 -0.58 2.77 -0.55
N GLY A 314 -0.24 3.73 0.30
CA GLY A 314 -1.20 4.48 1.10
C GLY A 314 -1.87 5.62 0.34
N GLY A 315 -2.67 6.40 1.06
CA GLY A 315 -3.43 7.52 0.53
C GLY A 315 -2.56 8.73 0.21
N SER A 316 -2.97 9.52 -0.78
CA SER A 316 -2.34 10.81 -1.07
C SER A 316 -2.81 11.92 -0.12
N GLY A 317 -1.98 12.95 0.04
CA GLY A 317 -2.29 14.11 0.86
C GLY A 317 -3.24 15.09 0.18
N GLY A 318 -3.96 15.88 0.98
CA GLY A 318 -4.76 17.02 0.51
C GLY A 318 -3.91 18.25 0.21
N GLY A 319 -4.42 19.16 -0.61
CA GLY A 319 -3.76 20.41 -0.98
C GLY A 319 -3.90 21.52 0.07
N PHE A 320 -2.95 22.45 0.06
CA PHE A 320 -2.97 23.67 0.85
C PHE A 320 -4.09 24.62 0.36
N GLY A 321 -4.76 25.29 1.29
CA GLY A 321 -5.73 26.34 1.00
C GLY A 321 -5.07 27.55 0.34
N GLY A 322 -5.75 28.15 -0.63
CA GLY A 322 -5.32 29.39 -1.26
C GLY A 322 -5.40 30.59 -0.30
N GLY A 323 -4.86 31.72 -0.75
CA GLY A 323 -4.64 32.93 0.04
C GLY A 323 -3.16 33.22 0.25
N GLY A 324 -2.86 34.07 1.23
CA GLY A 324 -1.51 34.44 1.63
C GLY A 324 -0.69 33.27 2.24
N ASP A 325 0.19 33.59 3.17
CA ASP A 325 1.06 32.59 3.81
C ASP A 325 0.37 31.81 4.96
N ALA A 326 -0.94 32.00 5.19
CA ALA A 326 -1.68 31.44 6.32
C ALA A 326 -2.85 30.51 5.95
N GLY A 327 -2.90 30.04 4.70
CA GLY A 327 -3.86 29.04 4.21
C GLY A 327 -3.89 27.75 5.04
N GLY A 328 -5.03 27.07 4.96
CA GLY A 328 -5.23 25.80 5.65
C GLY A 328 -4.26 24.73 5.12
N VAL A 329 -3.51 24.11 6.02
CA VAL A 329 -2.64 22.98 5.69
C VAL A 329 -3.49 21.77 5.28
N GLY A 330 -3.10 21.07 4.22
CA GLY A 330 -3.79 19.87 3.76
C GLY A 330 -3.56 18.68 4.70
N GLY A 331 -4.54 17.80 4.80
CA GLY A 331 -4.46 16.57 5.58
C GLY A 331 -3.52 15.54 4.95
N GLY A 332 -2.70 14.86 5.75
CA GLY A 332 -1.87 13.75 5.29
C GLY A 332 -2.70 12.53 4.91
N GLY A 333 -2.28 11.79 3.88
CA GLY A 333 -2.95 10.57 3.46
C GLY A 333 -2.76 9.42 4.46
N GLY A 334 -3.74 8.53 4.52
CA GLY A 334 -3.71 7.33 5.35
C GLY A 334 -2.61 6.35 4.95
N GLY A 335 -2.11 5.59 5.90
CA GLY A 335 -1.05 4.61 5.68
C GLY A 335 -1.52 3.32 5.01
N ALA A 336 -0.58 2.44 4.75
CA ALA A 336 -0.81 1.14 4.18
C ALA A 336 -0.32 0.03 5.09
N VAL A 337 -1.13 -1.01 5.24
CA VAL A 337 -0.80 -2.19 6.03
C VAL A 337 -1.18 -3.47 5.30
N GLN A 338 -0.31 -4.46 5.39
CA GLN A 338 -0.56 -5.83 5.01
C GLN A 338 -0.37 -6.77 6.20
N ILE A 339 -1.29 -7.72 6.36
CA ILE A 339 -1.11 -8.87 7.24
C ILE A 339 -1.24 -10.11 6.37
N SER A 340 -0.19 -10.92 6.34
CA SER A 340 -0.20 -12.24 5.71
C SER A 340 0.00 -13.29 6.79
N ALA A 341 -0.94 -14.23 6.92
CA ALA A 341 -0.89 -15.26 7.97
C ALA A 341 -1.53 -16.59 7.54
N ALA A 342 -1.33 -17.68 8.28
CA ALA A 342 -2.12 -18.89 8.04
C ALA A 342 -3.62 -18.63 8.37
N ARG A 343 -3.88 -17.93 9.48
CA ARG A 343 -5.22 -17.46 9.87
C ARG A 343 -5.15 -16.02 10.36
N ILE A 344 -6.12 -15.20 9.96
CA ILE A 344 -6.31 -13.84 10.47
C ILE A 344 -7.66 -13.75 11.16
N ARG A 345 -7.68 -13.21 12.38
CA ARG A 345 -8.91 -12.84 13.09
C ARG A 345 -8.86 -11.39 13.52
N ILE A 346 -9.86 -10.61 13.12
CA ILE A 346 -10.12 -9.27 13.64
C ILE A 346 -11.32 -9.36 14.57
N GLY A 347 -11.09 -9.32 15.88
CA GLY A 347 -12.16 -9.47 16.87
C GLY A 347 -13.13 -8.30 16.87
N SER A 348 -14.29 -8.49 17.52
CA SER A 348 -15.40 -7.51 17.51
C SER A 348 -15.08 -6.14 18.10
N ARG A 349 -14.03 -6.04 18.93
CA ARG A 349 -13.48 -4.78 19.47
C ARG A 349 -12.18 -4.35 18.79
N GLY A 350 -11.66 -5.18 17.91
CA GLY A 350 -10.45 -4.94 17.18
C GLY A 350 -10.69 -4.17 15.89
N GLY A 351 -9.63 -3.60 15.35
CA GLY A 351 -9.71 -2.99 14.03
C GLY A 351 -8.42 -2.42 13.49
N ILE A 352 -8.48 -2.07 12.20
CA ILE A 352 -7.39 -1.45 11.46
C ILE A 352 -7.90 -0.14 10.87
N ASN A 353 -7.23 0.95 11.21
CA ASN A 353 -7.58 2.29 10.74
C ASN A 353 -6.47 2.87 9.86
N ALA A 354 -6.75 2.95 8.56
CA ALA A 354 -5.96 3.58 7.51
C ALA A 354 -6.61 4.86 6.98
N GLY A 355 -7.45 5.54 7.76
CA GLY A 355 -8.05 6.81 7.39
C GLY A 355 -7.06 7.96 7.10
N GLY A 356 -7.47 8.90 6.25
CA GLY A 356 -6.74 10.13 5.98
C GLY A 356 -6.90 11.19 7.08
N GLY A 357 -5.94 12.11 7.18
CA GLY A 357 -6.00 13.26 8.07
C GLY A 357 -6.99 14.32 7.61
N GLY A 358 -7.64 15.02 8.54
CA GLY A 358 -8.47 16.17 8.23
C GLY A 358 -7.64 17.39 7.80
N GLY A 359 -8.15 18.16 6.85
CA GLY A 359 -7.56 19.43 6.43
C GLY A 359 -7.76 20.51 7.48
N ARG A 360 -6.77 21.39 7.67
CA ARG A 360 -6.90 22.52 8.59
C ARG A 360 -7.77 23.61 7.97
N GLY A 361 -8.55 24.31 8.79
CA GLY A 361 -9.18 25.55 8.34
C GLY A 361 -8.16 26.64 8.01
N GLY A 362 -8.56 27.58 7.16
CA GLY A 362 -7.78 28.75 6.83
C GLY A 362 -7.63 29.71 8.01
N ARG A 363 -6.84 30.78 7.81
CA ARG A 363 -6.64 31.87 8.77
C ARG A 363 -6.52 33.20 8.04
N SER A 364 -6.79 34.30 8.72
CA SER A 364 -6.47 35.65 8.22
C SER A 364 -6.98 35.92 6.81
N ASP A 365 -8.22 35.52 6.53
CA ASP A 365 -8.86 35.63 5.21
C ASP A 365 -8.41 34.58 4.17
N ASP A 366 -7.82 33.46 4.58
CA ASP A 366 -7.37 32.42 3.65
C ASP A 366 -8.34 31.22 3.56
N GLY A 367 -8.21 30.43 2.49
CA GLY A 367 -8.99 29.23 2.23
C GLY A 367 -8.61 28.01 3.09
N GLY A 368 -9.54 27.07 3.19
CA GLY A 368 -9.35 25.82 3.93
C GLY A 368 -8.49 24.79 3.18
N GLY A 369 -7.71 24.00 3.92
CA GLY A 369 -6.91 22.91 3.36
C GLY A 369 -7.76 21.69 3.02
N GLY A 370 -7.38 20.95 1.98
CA GLY A 370 -8.06 19.72 1.58
C GLY A 370 -7.79 18.56 2.55
N GLY A 371 -8.75 17.64 2.67
CA GLY A 371 -8.59 16.40 3.44
C GLY A 371 -7.66 15.39 2.76
N GLY A 372 -6.95 14.59 3.55
CA GLY A 372 -6.13 13.49 3.06
C GLY A 372 -6.99 12.27 2.69
N ALA A 373 -6.54 11.49 1.71
CA ALA A 373 -7.24 10.26 1.32
C ALA A 373 -7.05 9.13 2.35
N GLY A 374 -7.99 8.18 2.37
CA GLY A 374 -7.77 6.89 3.03
C GLY A 374 -6.68 6.07 2.33
N GLY A 375 -6.04 5.18 3.08
CA GLY A 375 -4.92 4.35 2.63
C GLY A 375 -5.31 2.93 2.23
N ALA A 376 -4.48 1.94 2.57
CA ALA A 376 -4.64 0.57 2.09
C ALA A 376 -4.58 -0.46 3.23
N ILE A 377 -5.51 -1.41 3.20
CA ILE A 377 -5.54 -2.55 4.12
C ILE A 377 -5.61 -3.82 3.29
N LEU A 378 -4.58 -4.65 3.35
CA LEU A 378 -4.51 -5.95 2.69
C LEU A 378 -4.42 -7.07 3.72
N LEU A 379 -5.42 -7.96 3.76
CA LEU A 379 -5.38 -9.17 4.56
C LEU A 379 -5.27 -10.39 3.64
N GLU A 380 -4.24 -11.20 3.83
CA GLU A 380 -4.01 -12.42 3.04
C GLU A 380 -3.84 -13.62 3.98
N ALA A 381 -4.72 -14.62 3.88
CA ALA A 381 -4.61 -15.82 4.71
C ALA A 381 -5.24 -17.05 4.08
N LEU A 382 -5.08 -18.23 4.67
CA LEU A 382 -5.91 -19.37 4.29
C LEU A 382 -7.35 -19.17 4.77
N ALA A 383 -7.51 -18.64 5.99
CA ALA A 383 -8.79 -18.27 6.57
C ALA A 383 -8.74 -16.86 7.16
N ILE A 384 -9.73 -16.03 6.82
CA ILE A 384 -9.93 -14.69 7.38
C ILE A 384 -11.28 -14.65 8.09
N ASP A 385 -11.29 -14.10 9.30
CA ASP A 385 -12.47 -13.89 10.14
C ASP A 385 -12.48 -12.44 10.62
N VAL A 386 -13.53 -11.68 10.29
CA VAL A 386 -13.65 -10.25 10.62
C VAL A 386 -14.97 -9.98 11.33
N ASP A 387 -14.89 -9.81 12.65
CA ASP A 387 -15.99 -9.31 13.49
C ASP A 387 -15.89 -7.79 13.73
N GLY A 388 -14.67 -7.25 13.66
CA GLY A 388 -14.35 -5.87 14.00
C GLY A 388 -14.45 -4.88 12.83
N ALA A 389 -13.65 -3.82 12.89
CA ALA A 389 -13.68 -2.74 11.90
C ALA A 389 -12.40 -2.66 11.06
N LEU A 390 -12.54 -2.55 9.74
CA LEU A 390 -11.48 -2.18 8.82
C LEU A 390 -11.88 -0.89 8.12
N ALA A 391 -11.10 0.18 8.31
CA ALA A 391 -11.47 1.51 7.82
C ALA A 391 -10.32 2.19 7.08
N ALA A 392 -10.54 2.56 5.82
CA ALA A 392 -9.64 3.35 5.00
C ALA A 392 -10.39 4.59 4.48
N ASN A 393 -10.98 5.37 5.40
CA ASN A 393 -11.83 6.51 5.07
C ASN A 393 -11.05 7.78 4.72
N GLY A 394 -11.63 8.66 3.90
CA GLY A 394 -11.07 9.99 3.66
C GLY A 394 -11.23 10.91 4.88
N GLY A 395 -10.33 11.90 5.02
CA GLY A 395 -10.48 13.00 5.97
C GLY A 395 -11.34 14.13 5.40
N GLY A 396 -12.02 14.90 6.25
CA GLY A 396 -12.78 16.09 5.85
C GLY A 396 -11.86 17.28 5.52
N GLY A 397 -12.28 18.15 4.62
CA GLY A 397 -11.60 19.41 4.31
C GLY A 397 -11.81 20.47 5.40
N GLY A 398 -10.88 21.41 5.54
CA GLY A 398 -11.03 22.55 6.44
C GLY A 398 -11.95 23.63 5.88
N ALA A 399 -12.56 24.42 6.75
CA ALA A 399 -13.32 25.60 6.33
C ALA A 399 -12.41 26.77 5.91
N GLY A 400 -12.92 27.66 5.06
CA GLY A 400 -12.32 28.98 4.86
C GLY A 400 -12.41 29.82 6.14
N ALA A 401 -11.51 30.79 6.30
CA ALA A 401 -11.55 31.75 7.40
C ALA A 401 -12.33 33.03 7.04
N ASN A 402 -12.33 34.00 7.94
CA ASN A 402 -12.33 35.41 7.56
C ASN A 402 -11.18 36.13 8.30
N VAL A 403 -11.04 37.45 8.14
CA VAL A 403 -10.00 38.25 8.82
C VAL A 403 -9.98 38.16 10.35
N SER A 404 -11.07 37.75 10.99
CA SER A 404 -11.28 37.82 12.44
C SER A 404 -11.61 36.48 13.11
N VAL A 405 -11.90 35.45 12.31
CA VAL A 405 -12.37 34.13 12.75
C VAL A 405 -11.67 33.07 11.90
N GLU A 406 -10.90 32.20 12.56
CA GLU A 406 -10.25 31.06 11.89
C GLU A 406 -11.29 30.05 11.41
N GLY A 407 -11.03 29.44 10.25
CA GLY A 407 -11.84 28.33 9.77
C GLY A 407 -11.69 27.10 10.68
N ARG A 408 -12.76 26.33 10.85
CA ARG A 408 -12.68 25.06 11.58
C ARG A 408 -11.91 24.01 10.76
N ALA A 409 -11.14 23.18 11.43
CA ALA A 409 -10.50 22.02 10.80
C ALA A 409 -11.54 20.95 10.47
N GLY A 410 -11.32 20.23 9.38
CA GLY A 410 -12.02 18.99 9.07
C GLY A 410 -11.58 17.85 9.99
N GLN A 411 -12.41 16.83 10.07
CA GLN A 411 -12.14 15.66 10.90
C GLN A 411 -11.24 14.66 10.16
N SER A 412 -10.42 13.90 10.88
CA SER A 412 -9.70 12.76 10.30
C SER A 412 -10.64 11.57 10.06
N GLY A 413 -10.31 10.72 9.09
CA GLY A 413 -10.96 9.45 8.84
C GLY A 413 -11.06 8.61 10.12
N ARG A 414 -12.23 8.03 10.35
CA ARG A 414 -12.58 7.30 11.58
C ARG A 414 -12.55 5.79 11.36
N LEU A 415 -12.35 5.03 12.44
CA LEU A 415 -12.54 3.58 12.45
C LEU A 415 -14.04 3.28 12.51
N GLY A 416 -14.65 3.07 11.35
CA GLY A 416 -16.09 2.86 11.20
C GLY A 416 -16.58 3.30 9.81
N SER A 417 -17.89 3.36 9.62
CA SER A 417 -18.51 3.77 8.34
C SER A 417 -19.02 5.20 8.31
N THR A 418 -18.86 5.96 9.40
CA THR A 418 -19.24 7.37 9.45
C THR A 418 -18.21 8.23 8.74
N GLU A 419 -18.70 9.09 7.87
CA GLU A 419 -17.91 10.08 7.16
C GLU A 419 -17.18 11.02 8.13
N ALA A 420 -16.00 11.49 7.72
CA ALA A 420 -15.28 12.51 8.45
C ALA A 420 -15.78 13.88 7.97
N ASN A 421 -16.53 14.58 8.82
CA ASN A 421 -17.10 15.87 8.44
C ASN A 421 -16.01 16.88 8.08
N GLY A 422 -16.28 17.69 7.06
CA GLY A 422 -15.57 18.93 6.81
C GLY A 422 -15.70 19.91 7.97
N GLY A 423 -14.79 20.87 8.04
CA GLY A 423 -14.88 21.96 9.00
C GLY A 423 -16.09 22.83 8.68
N ASP A 424 -16.91 23.15 9.69
CA ASP A 424 -18.01 24.11 9.48
C ASP A 424 -17.46 25.50 9.18
N GLY A 425 -18.09 26.18 8.22
CA GLY A 425 -17.85 27.60 7.96
C GLY A 425 -18.01 28.45 9.21
N ALA A 426 -17.21 29.51 9.33
CA ALA A 426 -17.27 30.45 10.45
C ALA A 426 -17.16 31.88 9.93
N GLY A 427 -18.05 32.77 10.42
CA GLY A 427 -18.14 34.14 9.92
C GLY A 427 -18.59 34.17 8.46
N GLU A 428 -17.71 34.68 7.59
CA GLU A 428 -17.90 34.73 6.12
C GLU A 428 -17.21 33.54 5.41
N GLY A 429 -16.48 32.69 6.14
CA GLY A 429 -15.86 31.50 5.61
C GLY A 429 -16.87 30.38 5.35
N THR A 430 -16.65 29.63 4.27
CA THR A 430 -17.52 28.51 3.87
C THR A 430 -16.99 27.15 4.34
N SER A 431 -17.87 26.16 4.44
CA SER A 431 -17.56 24.84 4.98
C SER A 431 -16.65 24.01 4.06
N GLY A 432 -15.78 23.20 4.66
CA GLY A 432 -15.05 22.16 3.95
C GLY A 432 -15.96 20.99 3.54
N GLY A 433 -15.51 20.19 2.57
CA GLY A 433 -16.23 19.00 2.11
C GLY A 433 -15.95 17.77 2.99
N ASP A 434 -16.93 16.88 3.09
CA ASP A 434 -16.84 15.66 3.88
C ASP A 434 -15.95 14.60 3.22
N GLY A 435 -15.15 13.90 4.03
CA GLY A 435 -14.32 12.78 3.60
C GLY A 435 -15.14 11.55 3.24
N ALA A 436 -14.65 10.74 2.31
CA ALA A 436 -15.30 9.50 1.88
C ALA A 436 -15.42 8.44 2.99
N ALA A 437 -16.57 7.78 3.11
CA ALA A 437 -16.78 6.60 3.95
C ALA A 437 -17.99 5.77 3.46
N GLY A 438 -18.13 4.55 3.98
CA GLY A 438 -19.18 3.61 3.61
C GLY A 438 -19.18 3.31 2.10
N ASP A 439 -20.33 3.53 1.47
CA ASP A 439 -20.51 3.34 0.03
C ASP A 439 -20.02 4.52 -0.81
N ARG A 440 -19.75 5.68 -0.18
CA ARG A 440 -19.23 6.86 -0.87
C ARG A 440 -17.72 6.79 -0.94
N ILE A 441 -17.21 6.44 -2.12
CA ILE A 441 -15.77 6.31 -2.35
C ILE A 441 -15.08 7.66 -2.64
N ASP A 442 -15.80 8.63 -3.20
CA ASP A 442 -15.26 9.94 -3.55
C ASP A 442 -15.48 10.97 -2.42
N GLY A 443 -14.50 11.83 -2.19
CA GLY A 443 -14.61 12.95 -1.25
C GLY A 443 -15.52 14.06 -1.78
N GLU A 444 -16.19 14.79 -0.89
CA GLU A 444 -17.07 15.89 -1.32
C GLU A 444 -16.28 17.17 -1.59
N ALA A 445 -16.78 17.98 -2.52
CA ALA A 445 -16.19 19.29 -2.77
C ALA A 445 -16.43 20.24 -1.59
N GLY A 446 -15.46 21.14 -1.34
CA GLY A 446 -15.64 22.23 -0.40
C GLY A 446 -16.66 23.25 -0.92
N ALA A 447 -17.36 23.92 -0.01
CA ALA A 447 -18.30 24.96 -0.38
C ALA A 447 -17.59 26.17 -1.00
N SER A 448 -18.20 26.75 -2.04
CA SER A 448 -17.67 27.91 -2.75
C SER A 448 -18.17 29.22 -2.12
N ALA A 449 -17.30 30.22 -2.09
CA ALA A 449 -17.57 31.58 -1.66
C ALA A 449 -18.20 32.44 -2.77
N SER A 450 -19.05 33.41 -2.38
CA SER A 450 -19.67 34.34 -3.32
C SER A 450 -18.67 35.41 -3.80
N SER A 451 -18.92 36.04 -4.95
CA SER A 451 -18.03 37.08 -5.50
C SER A 451 -18.16 38.45 -4.81
N SER A 452 -19.00 38.58 -3.78
CA SER A 452 -19.42 39.89 -3.23
C SER A 452 -18.96 40.17 -1.79
N GLY A 453 -18.10 39.34 -1.20
CA GLY A 453 -17.62 39.49 0.20
C GLY A 453 -16.15 39.09 0.42
N LEU A 454 -15.68 39.21 1.68
CA LEU A 454 -14.42 38.65 2.18
C LEU A 454 -14.56 37.13 2.42
N ASP A 455 -15.40 36.47 1.60
CA ASP A 455 -15.78 35.08 1.76
C ASP A 455 -14.63 34.20 1.29
N ASN A 456 -14.22 33.24 2.12
CA ASN A 456 -13.15 32.30 1.80
C ASN A 456 -13.68 30.88 1.68
N SER A 457 -13.05 30.11 0.80
CA SER A 457 -13.62 28.84 0.35
C SER A 457 -13.14 27.65 1.18
N GLY A 458 -14.02 26.68 1.40
CA GLY A 458 -13.67 25.45 2.11
C GLY A 458 -12.83 24.50 1.25
N GLY A 459 -11.96 23.72 1.88
CA GLY A 459 -11.19 22.66 1.23
C GLY A 459 -12.05 21.44 0.89
N GLY A 460 -11.66 20.69 -0.14
CA GLY A 460 -12.33 19.44 -0.52
C GLY A 460 -12.01 18.28 0.42
N GLY A 461 -12.96 17.38 0.63
CA GLY A 461 -12.77 16.15 1.40
C GLY A 461 -11.87 15.12 0.69
N GLY A 462 -11.20 14.27 1.44
CA GLY A 462 -10.36 13.20 0.91
C GLY A 462 -11.17 12.02 0.36
N GLY A 463 -10.64 11.38 -0.69
CA GLY A 463 -11.20 10.15 -1.25
C GLY A 463 -10.96 8.93 -0.36
N GLY A 464 -11.74 7.89 -0.59
CA GLY A 464 -11.65 6.62 0.12
C GLY A 464 -10.44 5.80 -0.33
N GLY A 465 -9.90 5.02 0.61
CA GLY A 465 -8.84 4.05 0.42
C GLY A 465 -9.32 2.71 -0.12
N ARG A 466 -8.49 1.68 -0.01
CA ARG A 466 -8.85 0.30 -0.39
C ARG A 466 -8.71 -0.66 0.77
N ILE A 467 -9.64 -1.60 0.83
CA ILE A 467 -9.56 -2.79 1.69
C ILE A 467 -9.62 -3.99 0.76
N HIS A 468 -8.69 -4.93 0.89
CA HIS A 468 -8.69 -6.17 0.12
C HIS A 468 -8.48 -7.38 1.03
N LEU A 469 -9.34 -8.38 0.86
CA LEU A 469 -9.29 -9.65 1.57
C LEU A 469 -9.02 -10.76 0.56
N ARG A 470 -7.93 -11.49 0.73
CA ARG A 470 -7.56 -12.63 -0.12
C ARG A 470 -7.41 -13.88 0.74
N ALA A 471 -8.32 -14.83 0.60
CA ALA A 471 -8.25 -16.09 1.32
C ALA A 471 -9.04 -17.23 0.67
N ALA A 472 -8.81 -18.46 1.12
CA ALA A 472 -9.59 -19.61 0.71
C ALA A 472 -10.98 -19.61 1.39
N SER A 473 -11.04 -19.19 2.65
CA SER A 473 -12.29 -18.91 3.38
C SER A 473 -12.28 -17.53 4.02
N ILE A 474 -13.41 -16.83 3.92
CA ILE A 474 -13.62 -15.50 4.49
C ILE A 474 -14.95 -15.48 5.19
N ASP A 475 -14.93 -15.27 6.51
CA ASP A 475 -16.07 -14.86 7.31
C ASP A 475 -15.93 -13.37 7.65
N ARG A 476 -17.04 -12.65 7.51
CA ARG A 476 -17.12 -11.21 7.79
C ARG A 476 -18.51 -10.82 8.30
N ASP A 477 -19.24 -11.80 8.85
CA ASP A 477 -20.57 -11.58 9.40
C ASP A 477 -20.46 -10.79 10.70
N GLY A 478 -20.67 -9.47 10.60
CA GLY A 478 -20.48 -8.53 11.72
C GLY A 478 -19.42 -7.47 11.44
N ALA A 479 -18.62 -7.64 10.39
CA ALA A 479 -17.58 -6.69 10.01
C ALA A 479 -18.13 -5.30 9.69
N THR A 480 -17.44 -4.27 10.16
CA THR A 480 -17.59 -2.90 9.64
C THR A 480 -16.47 -2.64 8.63
N LEU A 481 -16.79 -2.60 7.34
CA LEU A 481 -15.83 -2.36 6.26
C LEU A 481 -16.15 -1.02 5.60
N SER A 482 -15.19 -0.10 5.62
CA SER A 482 -15.40 1.24 5.06
C SER A 482 -14.11 1.78 4.42
N PRO A 483 -14.03 1.94 3.10
CA PRO A 483 -15.03 1.56 2.10
C PRO A 483 -15.23 0.03 1.98
N ALA A 484 -16.19 -0.39 1.16
CA ALA A 484 -16.41 -1.82 0.89
C ALA A 484 -15.12 -2.54 0.43
N ALA A 485 -14.86 -3.71 1.00
CA ALA A 485 -13.67 -4.50 0.68
C ALA A 485 -13.80 -5.25 -0.65
N GLY A 486 -12.74 -5.24 -1.44
CA GLY A 486 -12.52 -6.21 -2.51
C GLY A 486 -12.22 -7.58 -1.93
N VAL A 487 -12.71 -8.64 -2.59
CA VAL A 487 -12.53 -10.02 -2.13
C VAL A 487 -11.99 -10.86 -3.27
N THR A 488 -10.93 -11.62 -2.99
CA THR A 488 -10.41 -12.66 -3.88
C THR A 488 -10.46 -13.99 -3.15
N THR A 489 -11.41 -14.85 -3.53
CA THR A 489 -11.42 -16.26 -3.11
C THR A 489 -10.52 -17.04 -4.06
N ALA A 490 -9.36 -17.47 -3.60
CA ALA A 490 -8.46 -18.32 -4.36
C ALA A 490 -8.36 -19.68 -3.67
N SER A 491 -8.26 -20.76 -4.46
CA SER A 491 -7.66 -21.99 -3.98
C SER A 491 -6.17 -21.68 -3.75
N LEU A 492 -5.86 -21.24 -2.54
CA LEU A 492 -4.49 -20.95 -2.11
C LEU A 492 -3.73 -22.24 -1.87
#